data_AF-A0A2N2F658-F1
#
_entry.id   AF-A0A2N2F658-F1
#
_cell.length_a   1.000
_cell.length_b   1.000
_cell.length_c   1.000
_cell.angle_alpha   90.00
_cell.angle_beta   90.00
_cell.angle_gamma   90.00
#
_symmetry.space_group_name_H-M   'P 1'
#
loop_
_entity.id
_entity.type
_entity.pdbx_description
1 polymer ?
#
loop_
_entity_poly.entity_id
_entity_poly.type
_entity_poly.pdbx_seq_one_letter_code
_entity_poly.pdbx_strand_id
1 'polypeptide(L)' 'MLKNCRYDQMKLLYTLSCTAWFIEKHAKTDAQKENNAACLALLENLEKDLKKYTDQLNTMLSAQ' A
#
# COMPACT_ATOMS: atom_id res chain seq x y z
N MET A 1 -23.98 14.57 -1.17
CA MET A 1 -22.54 14.47 -0.84
C MET A 1 -21.97 13.04 -0.88
N LEU A 2 -22.65 12.07 -1.53
CA LEU A 2 -22.21 10.65 -1.60
C LEU A 2 -21.71 10.19 -2.99
N LYS A 3 -21.83 11.01 -4.04
CA LYS A 3 -21.59 10.58 -5.43
C LYS A 3 -20.11 10.26 -5.74
N ASN A 4 -19.16 10.79 -4.97
CA ASN A 4 -17.72 10.58 -5.22
C ASN A 4 -17.08 9.54 -4.29
N CYS A 5 -17.80 9.03 -3.29
CA CYS A 5 -17.21 8.13 -2.29
C CYS A 5 -16.57 6.89 -2.92
N ARG A 6 -17.24 6.28 -3.92
CA ARG A 6 -16.70 5.11 -4.63
C ARG A 6 -15.49 5.45 -5.51
N TYR A 7 -15.52 6.60 -6.19
CA TYR A 7 -14.38 7.06 -6.98
C TYR A 7 -13.16 7.33 -6.08
N ASP A 8 -13.37 8.02 -4.97
CA ASP A 8 -12.32 8.32 -4.00
C ASP A 8 -11.77 7.05 -3.36
N GLN A 9 -12.61 6.06 -3.04
CA GLN A 9 -12.19 4.75 -2.55
C GLN A 9 -11.36 3.98 -3.58
N MET A 10 -11.78 3.95 -4.85
CA MET A 10 -11.04 3.28 -5.92
C MET A 10 -9.71 3.97 -6.20
N LYS A 11 -9.69 5.30 -6.18
CA LYS A 11 -8.48 6.11 -6.32
C LYS A 11 -7.51 5.83 -5.18
N LEU A 12 -8.01 5.81 -3.94
CA LEU A 12 -7.21 5.48 -2.76
C LEU A 12 -6.64 4.06 -2.88
N LEU A 13 -7.47 3.07 -3.20
CA LEU A 13 -7.05 1.69 -3.42
C LEU A 13 -5.92 1.59 -4.46
N TYR A 14 -6.06 2.29 -5.59
CA TYR A 14 -5.04 2.34 -6.63
C TYR A 14 -3.72 2.93 -6.09
N THR A 15 -3.77 4.07 -5.38
CA THR A 15 -2.58 4.71 -4.82
C THR A 15 -1.88 3.81 -3.79
N LEU A 16 -2.63 3.17 -2.90
CA LEU A 16 -2.07 2.23 -1.92
C LEU A 16 -1.41 1.04 -2.61
N SER A 17 -2.05 0.49 -3.64
CA SER A 17 -1.53 -0.64 -4.42
C SER A 17 -0.24 -0.29 -5.16
N CYS A 18 -0.18 0.89 -5.79
CA CYS A 18 1.04 1.37 -6.45
C CYS A 18 2.19 1.57 -5.46
N THR A 19 1.88 2.10 -4.27
CA THR A 19 2.90 2.32 -3.22
C THR A 19 3.44 0.99 -2.69
N ALA A 20 2.55 0.03 -2.40
CA ALA A 20 2.95 -1.30 -1.96
C ALA A 20 3.81 -2.02 -3.01
N TRP A 21 3.42 -1.93 -4.29
CA TRP A 21 4.19 -2.48 -5.40
C TRP A 21 5.58 -1.85 -5.51
N PHE A 22 5.68 -0.52 -5.38
CA PHE A 22 6.98 0.16 -5.41
C PHE A 22 7.90 -0.29 -4.26
N ILE A 23 7.35 -0.42 -3.05
CA ILE A 23 8.11 -0.91 -1.90
C ILE A 23 8.60 -2.34 -2.14
N GLU A 24 7.73 -3.21 -2.66
CA GLU A 24 8.05 -4.61 -2.95
C GLU A 24 9.12 -4.75 -4.04
N LYS A 25 9.03 -3.99 -5.13
CA LYS A 25 9.89 -4.16 -6.32
C LYS A 25 11.18 -3.33 -6.29
N HIS A 26 11.21 -2.23 -5.54
CA HIS A 26 12.31 -1.28 -5.59
C HIS A 26 12.84 -0.94 -4.20
N ALA A 27 12.01 -0.32 -3.34
CA ALA A 27 12.51 0.34 -2.14
C ALA A 27 13.26 -0.59 -1.17
N LYS A 28 12.76 -1.81 -0.96
CA LYS A 28 13.44 -2.79 -0.08
C LYS A 28 14.80 -3.21 -0.64
N THR A 29 14.89 -3.42 -1.95
CA THR A 29 16.16 -3.78 -2.61
C THR A 29 17.20 -2.66 -2.46
N ASP A 30 16.78 -1.41 -2.59
CA ASP A 30 17.68 -0.27 -2.43
C ASP A 30 18.12 -0.11 -0.97
N ALA A 31 17.21 -0.28 0.00
CA ALA A 31 17.55 -0.27 1.42
C ALA A 31 18.52 -1.41 1.80
N GLN A 32 18.39 -2.58 1.18
CA GLN A 32 19.31 -3.71 1.35
C GLN A 32 20.69 -3.41 0.77
N LYS A 33 20.78 -2.82 -0.43
CA LYS A 33 22.05 -2.45 -1.07
C LYS A 33 22.84 -1.43 -0.24
N GLU A 34 22.14 -0.47 0.35
CA GLU A 34 22.73 0.55 1.22
C GLU A 34 22.99 0.07 2.65
N ASN A 35 22.73 -1.22 2.96
CA ASN A 35 22.86 -1.81 4.30
C ASN A 35 22.09 -1.05 5.40
N ASN A 36 20.99 -0.39 5.05
CA ASN A 36 20.20 0.39 5.99
C ASN A 36 19.07 -0.44 6.61
N ALA A 37 19.42 -1.18 7.67
CA ALA A 37 18.50 -2.08 8.35
C ALA A 37 17.25 -1.38 8.94
N ALA A 38 17.40 -0.15 9.45
CA ALA A 38 16.28 0.61 10.01
C ALA A 38 15.28 1.01 8.91
N CYS A 39 15.77 1.44 7.75
CA CYS A 39 14.94 1.74 6.59
C CYS A 39 14.23 0.49 6.07
N LEU A 40 14.94 -0.63 5.97
CA LEU A 40 14.36 -1.91 5.54
C LEU A 40 13.20 -2.34 6.46
N ALA A 41 13.40 -2.32 7.78
CA ALA A 41 12.36 -2.67 8.74
C ALA A 41 11.13 -1.73 8.65
N LEU A 42 11.35 -0.44 8.39
CA LEU A 42 10.27 0.52 8.19
C LEU A 42 9.48 0.22 6.91
N LEU A 43 10.17 -0.11 5.83
CA LEU A 43 9.55 -0.49 4.55
C LEU A 43 8.75 -1.79 4.65
N GLU A 44 9.25 -2.79 5.37
CA GLU A 44 8.53 -4.06 5.62
C GLU A 44 7.25 -3.84 6.42
N ASN A 45 7.30 -3.02 7.48
CA ASN A 45 6.12 -2.67 8.26
C ASN A 45 5.11 -1.89 7.42
N LEU A 46 5.57 -0.91 6.65
CA LEU A 46 4.71 -0.13 5.76
C LEU A 46 4.04 -0.99 4.70
N GLU A 47 4.77 -1.91 4.06
CA GLU A 47 4.20 -2.85 3.09
C GLU A 47 3.08 -3.71 3.71
N LYS A 48 3.29 -4.20 4.93
CA LYS A 48 2.30 -5.00 5.66
C LYS A 48 1.04 -4.20 5.96
N ASP A 49 1.18 -2.95 6.41
CA ASP A 49 0.05 -2.07 6.68
C ASP A 49 -0.71 -1.73 5.39
N LEU A 50 0.00 -1.41 4.31
CA LEU A 50 -0.60 -1.13 3.00
C LEU A 50 -1.40 -2.32 2.46
N LYS A 51 -0.87 -3.53 2.57
CA LYS A 51 -1.58 -4.76 2.18
C LYS A 51 -2.86 -4.94 2.99
N LYS A 52 -2.77 -4.79 4.32
CA LYS A 52 -3.93 -4.85 5.21
C LYS A 52 -5.02 -3.84 4.83
N TYR A 53 -4.66 -2.58 4.59
CA TYR A 53 -5.64 -1.54 4.22
C TYR A 53 -6.24 -1.77 2.84
N THR A 54 -5.44 -2.24 1.88
CA THR A 54 -5.89 -2.62 0.54
C THR A 54 -6.92 -3.75 0.61
N ASP A 55 -6.68 -4.78 1.42
CA ASP A 55 -7.62 -5.90 1.62
C ASP A 55 -8.93 -5.46 2.29
N GLN A 56 -8.85 -4.56 3.27
CA GLN A 56 -10.03 -3.98 3.91
C GLN A 56 -10.88 -3.17 2.92
N LEU A 57 -10.23 -2.30 2.12
CA LEU A 57 -10.89 -1.52 1.07
C LEU A 57 -11.52 -2.42 0.00
N ASN A 58 -10.80 -3.45 -0.46
CA ASN A 58 -11.32 -4.43 -1.41
C ASN A 58 -12.55 -5.16 -0.87
N THR A 59 -12.53 -5.56 0.40
CA THR A 59 -13.67 -6.21 1.06
C THR A 59 -14.87 -5.26 1.13
N MET A 60 -14.66 -3.99 1.51
CA MET A 60 -15.74 -2.99 1.55
C MET A 60 -16.33 -2.70 0.16
N LEU A 61 -15.50 -2.70 -0.88
CA LEU A 61 -15.94 -2.49 -2.26
C LEU A 61 -16.63 -3.72 -2.87
N SER A 62 -16.35 -4.93 -2.36
CA SER A 62 -16.92 -6.19 -2.86
C SER A 62 -18.16 -6.66 -2.10
N ALA A 63 -18.40 -6.15 -0.89
CA ALA A 63 -19.54 -6.49 -0.03
C ALA A 63 -20.81 -5.64 -0.32
N GLN A 64 -20.81 -4.84 -1.39
CA GLN A 64 -21.92 -4.00 -1.85
C GLN A 64 -22.45 -4.47 -3.20
#